data_AF-A0A3S1PIX1-F1
#
_entry.id   AF-A0A3S1PIX1-F1
#
_cell.length_a   1.000
_cell.length_b   1.000
_cell.length_c   1.000
_cell.angle_alpha   90.00
_cell.angle_beta   90.00
_cell.angle_gamma   90.00
#
_symmetry.space_group_name_H-M   'P 1'
#
loop_
_entity.id
_entity.type
_entity.pdbx_description
1 polymer ?
#
loop_
_entity_poly.entity_id
_entity_poly.type
_entity_poly.pdbx_seq_one_letter_code
_entity_poly.pdbx_strand_id
1 'polypeptide(L)' 'MRTFANDNTPSEIDRIDEVLCEDDQHVIFYGHTPNDRITYLASIDLPEPIEPATFSGREWLACRNIRWTRHDT' A
#
# COMPACT_ATOMS: atom_id res chain seq x y z
N MET A 1 5.34 -18.48 -3.39
CA MET A 1 4.80 -18.17 -2.05
C MET A 1 4.14 -16.80 -2.18
N ARG A 2 2.81 -16.74 -2.31
CA ARG A 2 2.06 -15.47 -2.42
C ARG A 2 1.71 -15.03 -1.01
N THR A 3 2.52 -14.14 -0.43
CA THR A 3 2.44 -13.83 1.01
C THR A 3 2.44 -12.33 1.26
N PHE A 4 1.75 -11.50 0.46
CA PHE A 4 1.94 -10.05 0.57
C PHE A 4 0.68 -9.20 0.43
N ALA A 5 -0.49 -9.83 0.35
CA ALA A 5 -1.70 -9.16 -0.07
C ALA A 5 -2.85 -9.62 0.82
N ASN A 6 -3.48 -8.70 1.54
CA ASN A 6 -4.77 -8.94 2.17
C ASN A 6 -5.79 -9.44 1.12
N ASP A 7 -6.89 -10.06 1.57
CA ASP A 7 -7.94 -10.60 0.68
C ASP A 7 -8.49 -9.57 -0.33
N ASN A 8 -8.36 -8.27 0.00
CA ASN A 8 -8.79 -7.14 -0.82
C ASN A 8 -7.75 -6.64 -1.84
N THR A 9 -6.55 -7.23 -1.91
CA THR A 9 -5.52 -6.78 -2.85
C THR A 9 -5.80 -7.34 -4.24
N PRO A 10 -5.91 -6.48 -5.27
CA PRO A 10 -6.11 -6.94 -6.64
C PRO A 10 -5.06 -7.96 -7.06
N SER A 11 -5.52 -9.07 -7.64
CA SER A 11 -4.64 -10.16 -8.10
C SER A 11 -3.73 -9.78 -9.28
N GLU A 12 -3.98 -8.62 -9.89
CA GLU A 12 -3.19 -8.03 -10.97
C GLU A 12 -1.94 -7.29 -10.46
N ILE A 13 -1.87 -6.96 -9.16
CA ILE A 13 -0.71 -6.31 -8.56
C ILE A 13 0.42 -7.34 -8.38
N ASP A 14 1.60 -7.06 -8.94
CA ASP A 14 2.80 -7.89 -8.79
C ASP A 14 3.84 -7.25 -7.87
N ARG A 15 3.87 -5.90 -7.81
CA ARG A 15 4.74 -5.13 -6.93
C ARG A 15 3.93 -4.11 -6.13
N ILE A 16 4.28 -3.92 -4.87
CA ILE A 16 3.73 -2.86 -4.02
C ILE A 16 4.90 -2.01 -3.52
N ASP A 17 4.77 -0.70 -3.68
CA ASP A 17 5.67 0.30 -3.10
C ASP A 17 4.90 1.08 -2.01
N GLU A 18 5.53 1.28 -0.86
CA GLU A 18 4.96 2.02 0.27
C GLU A 18 5.67 3.37 0.49
N VAL A 19 4.91 4.40 0.83
CA VAL A 19 5.42 5.74 1.15
C VAL A 19 4.75 6.24 2.42
N LEU A 20 5.54 6.53 3.45
CA LEU A 20 5.09 7.33 4.60
C LEU A 20 5.09 8.80 4.19
N CYS A 21 3.96 9.47 4.36
CA CYS A 21 3.81 10.90 4.10
C CYS A 21 4.56 11.73 5.15
N GLU A 22 4.84 13.00 4.82
CA GLU A 22 5.58 13.93 5.68
C GLU A 22 4.88 14.28 7.00
N ASP A 23 3.60 13.94 7.14
CA ASP A 23 2.83 14.07 8.37
C ASP A 23 3.06 12.91 9.36
N ASP A 24 3.89 11.92 9.00
CA ASP A 24 4.26 10.74 9.79
C ASP A 24 3.07 9.86 10.21
N GLN A 25 1.86 10.12 9.70
CA GLN A 25 0.61 9.50 10.12
C GLN A 25 -0.20 8.95 8.95
N HIS A 26 0.16 9.26 7.70
CA HIS A 26 -0.48 8.76 6.50
C HIS A 26 0.49 7.90 5.69
N VAL A 27 0.03 6.74 5.24
CA VAL A 27 0.81 5.85 4.37
C VAL A 27 0.07 5.68 3.06
N ILE A 28 0.79 5.84 1.95
CA ILE A 28 0.31 5.59 0.60
C ILE A 28 0.97 4.32 0.06
N PHE A 29 0.14 3.44 -0.50
CA PHE A 29 0.57 2.24 -1.19
C PHE A 29 0.31 2.37 -2.68
N TYR A 30 1.32 2.03 -3.47
CA TYR A 30 1.28 1.99 -4.93
C TYR A 30 1.37 0.53 -5.38
N GLY A 31 0.28 0.01 -5.94
CA GLY A 31 0.20 -1.32 -6.51
C GLY A 31 0.46 -1.28 -8.01
N HIS A 32 1.55 -1.90 -8.44
CA HIS A 32 1.98 -1.92 -9.82
C HIS A 32 1.57 -3.23 -10.51
N THR A 33 0.97 -3.10 -11.69
CA THR A 33 0.77 -4.23 -12.60
C THR A 33 2.06 -4.56 -13.36
N PRO A 34 2.27 -5.80 -13.84
CA PRO A 34 3.51 -6.21 -14.52
C PRO A 34 3.93 -5.36 -15.73
N ASN A 35 2.96 -4.65 -16.33
CA ASN A 35 3.19 -3.80 -17.50
C ASN A 35 3.23 -2.31 -17.14
N ASP A 36 3.11 -1.94 -15.85
CA ASP A 36 3.02 -0.56 -15.31
C ASP A 36 1.95 0.33 -16.00
N ARG A 37 1.00 -0.26 -16.74
CA ARG A 37 -0.09 0.46 -17.42
C ARG A 37 -1.23 0.84 -16.50
N ILE A 38 -1.35 0.13 -15.39
CA ILE A 38 -2.39 0.32 -14.39
C ILE A 38 -1.68 0.44 -13.06
N THR A 39 -2.00 1.52 -12.34
CA THR A 39 -1.53 1.75 -10.98
C THR A 39 -2.72 1.69 -10.04
N TYR A 40 -2.58 0.92 -8.97
CA TYR A 40 -3.53 0.89 -7.88
C TYR A 40 -3.00 1.78 -6.75
N LEU A 41 -3.88 2.57 -6.17
CA LEU A 41 -3.57 3.42 -5.02
C LEU A 41 -4.39 2.97 -3.82
N ALA A 42 -3.76 2.85 -2.67
CA ALA A 42 -4.46 2.76 -1.42
C ALA A 42 -3.79 3.67 -0.40
N SER A 43 -4.55 4.15 0.58
CA SER A 43 -4.02 4.93 1.68
C SER A 43 -4.59 4.44 2.99
N ILE A 44 -3.82 4.58 4.05
CA ILE A 44 -4.27 4.36 5.42
C ILE A 44 -3.85 5.51 6.31
N ASP A 45 -4.70 5.77 7.29
CA ASP A 45 -4.41 6.67 8.41
C ASP A 45 -3.92 5.82 9.57
N LEU A 46 -2.74 6.14 10.08
CA LEU A 46 -2.18 5.52 11.27
C LEU A 46 -2.88 6.10 12.51
N PRO A 47 -3.09 5.29 13.56
CA PRO A 47 -3.73 5.76 14.79
C PRO A 47 -2.87 6.77 15.57
N GLU A 48 -1.56 6.74 15.35
CA GLU A 48 -0.56 7.63 15.93
C GLU A 48 0.57 7.88 14.92
N PRO A 49 1.24 9.04 14.98
CA PRO A 49 2.43 9.31 14.17
C PRO A 49 3.54 8.31 14.49
N ILE A 50 4.22 7.81 13.48
CA ILE A 50 5.32 6.86 13.62
C ILE A 50 6.64 7.48 13.19
N GLU A 51 7.74 7.07 13.83
CA GLU A 51 9.05 7.57 13.43
C GLU A 51 9.45 6.95 12.08
N PRO A 52 9.80 7.74 11.04
CA PRO A 52 10.08 7.21 9.70
C PRO A 52 11.17 6.14 9.65
N ALA A 53 12.16 6.23 10.56
CA ALA A 53 13.23 5.25 10.69
C ALA A 53 12.76 3.85 11.15
N THR A 54 11.57 3.78 11.75
CA THR A 54 10.97 2.56 12.27
C THR A 54 9.84 2.02 11.38
N PHE A 55 9.44 2.78 10.35
CA PHE A 55 8.32 2.42 9.49
C PHE A 55 8.63 1.23 8.59
N SER A 56 7.70 0.26 8.57
CA SER A 56 7.68 -0.86 7.63
C SER A 56 6.28 -0.99 7.06
N GLY A 57 6.07 -0.56 5.81
CA GLY A 57 4.74 -0.60 5.16
C GLY A 57 4.16 -2.00 5.05
N ARG A 58 5.00 -3.03 5.05
CA ARG A 58 4.59 -4.44 5.06
C ARG A 58 3.72 -4.86 6.23
N GLU A 59 3.94 -4.30 7.42
CA GLU A 59 3.13 -4.62 8.59
C GLU A 59 1.70 -4.09 8.43
N TRP A 60 1.58 -2.96 7.74
CA TRP A 60 0.33 -2.28 7.47
C TRP A 60 -0.43 -2.87 6.29
N LEU A 61 0.24 -3.51 5.33
CA LEU A 61 -0.41 -4.28 4.26
C LEU A 61 -1.32 -5.41 4.79
N ALA A 62 -1.04 -5.91 6.00
CA ALA A 62 -1.89 -6.88 6.69
C ALA A 62 -3.18 -6.27 7.27
N CYS A 63 -3.33 -4.94 7.31
CA CYS A 63 -4.55 -4.28 7.77
C CYS A 63 -5.70 -4.57 6.79
N ARG A 64 -6.76 -5.22 7.30
CA ARG A 64 -7.93 -5.70 6.52
C ARG A 64 -8.76 -4.61 5.83
N ASN A 65 -8.51 -3.34 6.15
CA ASN A 65 -9.28 -2.21 5.65
C ASN A 65 -8.61 -1.46 4.50
N ILE A 66 -7.52 -1.98 3.92
CA ILE A 66 -6.92 -1.35 2.75
C ILE A 66 -7.87 -1.45 1.56
N ARG A 67 -8.28 -0.28 1.05
CA ARG A 67 -9.13 -0.16 -0.13
C ARG A 67 -8.31 0.37 -1.29
N TRP A 68 -8.16 -0.46 -2.31
CA TRP A 68 -7.46 -0.10 -3.54
C TRP A 68 -8.39 0.61 -4.52
N THR A 69 -7.91 1.73 -5.03
CA THR A 69 -8.51 2.47 -6.14
C THR A 69 -7.66 2.25 -7.38
N ARG A 70 -8.30 1.83 -8.47
CA ARG A 70 -7.63 1.64 -9.76
C ARG A 70 -7.49 2.98 -10.47
N HIS A 71 -6.28 3.28 -10.93
CA HIS A 71 -5.97 4.39 -11.82
C HIS A 71 -5.36 3.85 -13.11
N ASP A 72 -6.03 4.12 -14.24
CA ASP A 72 -5.45 3.96 -15.57
C ASP A 72 -4.69 5.25 -15.88
N THR A 73 -3.40 5.13 -16.23
CA THR A 73 -2.51 6.23 -16.61
C THR A 73 -2.51 6.48 -18.11
#